data_AF-A0A196SMN5-F1
#
_entry.id   AF-A0A196SMN5-F1
#
_cell.length_a   1.000
_cell.length_b   1.000
_cell.length_c   1.000
_cell.angle_alpha   90.00
_cell.angle_beta   90.00
_cell.angle_gamma   90.00
#
_symmetry.space_group_name_H-M   'P 1'
#
loop_
_entity.id
_entity.type
_entity.pdbx_description
1 polymer ?
#
loop_
_entity_poly.entity_id
_entity_poly.type
_entity_poly.pdbx_seq_one_letter_code
_entity_poly.pdbx_strand_id
1 'polypeptide(L)'
;MKFNLCICAVLVVLALANADCAEDGIWPGTVAGKIAVVDCQGETIGKMTRECTKDGWRDADSTYCLPKYHTNENKGYVDWVYRFTNAKYSGFKNDKTNQMMKAIISAYNTLLNDGEVAIYRISQGSIQDSVDVQVRVDCAKTRANSLYKILSQETSETDRTKKPVLQIMKNKEAFFQPSNKEKADLIYTVNPTYNTIKPKNTTATVVWIVVIIIAVIILAFVGFYVWLQVKRSGSKNGSKQLKNTSKV
;
A
#
# COMPACT_ATOMS: atom_id res chain seq x y z
N MET A 1 35.80 24.74 46.81
CA MET A 1 34.33 24.93 46.88
C MET A 1 33.97 26.17 46.07
N LYS A 2 33.44 25.98 44.85
CA LYS A 2 32.55 26.89 44.11
C LYS A 2 32.18 26.18 42.80
N PHE A 3 31.00 25.58 42.82
CA PHE A 3 30.29 25.11 41.64
C PHE A 3 30.04 26.31 40.73
N ASN A 4 30.36 26.21 39.44
CA ASN A 4 29.69 27.02 38.43
C ASN A 4 29.25 26.08 37.30
N LEU A 5 27.96 25.76 37.40
CA LEU A 5 27.18 24.94 36.51
C LEU A 5 26.85 25.79 35.27
N CYS A 6 27.64 25.71 34.21
CA CYS A 6 27.25 26.25 32.91
C CYS A 6 26.18 25.34 32.31
N ILE A 7 24.91 25.64 32.62
CA ILE A 7 23.76 25.10 31.90
C ILE A 7 23.74 25.80 30.54
N CYS A 8 24.28 25.13 29.51
CA CYS A 8 23.99 25.48 28.12
C CYS A 8 22.53 25.12 27.84
N ALA A 9 21.64 26.10 28.01
CA ALA A 9 20.26 26.01 27.54
C ALA A 9 20.27 25.86 26.01
N VAL A 10 20.00 24.65 25.53
CA VAL A 10 19.68 24.39 24.13
C VAL A 10 18.31 25.03 23.89
N LEU A 11 18.30 26.24 23.34
CA LEU A 11 17.11 26.87 22.77
C LEU A 11 16.70 26.06 21.53
N VAL A 12 15.83 25.09 21.72
CA VAL A 12 15.05 24.51 20.61
C VAL A 12 14.05 25.57 20.19
N VAL A 13 14.43 26.38 19.21
CA VAL A 13 13.49 27.24 18.49
C VAL A 13 12.58 26.29 17.69
N LEU A 14 11.43 25.92 18.26
CA LEU A 14 10.32 25.43 17.45
C LEU A 14 9.87 26.61 16.59
N ALA A 15 10.37 26.67 15.36
CA ALA A 15 9.76 27.47 14.32
C ALA A 15 8.35 26.91 14.09
N LEU A 16 7.36 27.50 14.75
CA LEU A 16 5.96 27.33 14.39
C LEU A 16 5.84 27.86 12.95
N ALA A 17 5.89 26.97 11.98
CA ALA A 17 5.50 27.31 10.62
C ALA A 17 4.01 27.70 10.70
N ASN A 18 3.71 28.99 10.48
CA ASN A 18 2.34 29.46 10.40
C ASN A 18 1.68 28.78 9.18
N ALA A 19 0.96 27.69 9.42
CA ALA A 19 0.14 27.04 8.44
C ALA A 19 -1.20 27.80 8.34
N ASP A 20 -1.52 28.35 7.17
CA ASP A 20 -2.79 29.03 6.93
C ASP A 20 -3.96 28.02 6.91
N CYS A 21 -3.70 26.81 6.40
CA CYS A 21 -4.59 25.68 6.56
C CYS A 21 -4.03 24.76 7.64
N ALA A 22 -4.76 24.63 8.76
CA ALA A 22 -4.42 23.74 9.85
C ALA A 22 -4.41 22.26 9.41
N GLU A 23 -3.73 21.42 10.18
CA GLU A 23 -3.76 19.97 9.99
C GLU A 23 -5.21 19.44 10.05
N ASP A 24 -5.58 18.61 9.08
CA ASP A 24 -6.93 18.04 8.95
C ASP A 24 -6.84 16.54 8.63
N GLY A 25 -6.95 15.72 9.67
CA GLY A 25 -6.85 14.26 9.58
C GLY A 25 -5.48 13.81 9.09
N ILE A 26 -5.37 13.43 7.81
CA ILE A 26 -4.11 13.03 7.18
C ILE A 26 -3.42 14.17 6.42
N TRP A 27 -4.08 15.31 6.28
CA TRP A 27 -3.56 16.47 5.58
C TRP A 27 -2.66 17.30 6.50
N PRO A 28 -1.36 17.44 6.21
CA PRO A 28 -0.47 18.21 7.06
C PRO A 28 -0.77 19.71 6.97
N GLY A 29 -0.44 20.46 8.01
CA GLY A 29 -0.54 21.92 8.01
C GLY A 29 0.21 22.53 6.81
N THR A 30 -0.48 23.38 6.05
CA THR A 30 0.00 23.88 4.74
C THR A 30 -0.25 25.38 4.60
N VAL A 31 0.68 26.08 3.94
CA VAL A 31 0.62 27.53 3.69
C VAL A 31 -0.30 27.81 2.49
N ALA A 32 -1.01 28.94 2.51
CA ALA A 32 -1.91 29.34 1.43
C ALA A 32 -1.17 29.47 0.09
N GLY A 33 -1.82 28.99 -0.98
CA GLY A 33 -1.26 28.90 -2.33
C GLY A 33 -0.35 27.68 -2.55
N LYS A 34 -0.25 26.76 -1.59
CA LYS A 34 0.45 25.48 -1.73
C LYS A 34 -0.53 24.31 -1.83
N ILE A 35 -0.04 23.23 -2.43
CA ILE A 35 -0.77 21.97 -2.57
C ILE A 35 -0.12 20.95 -1.64
N ALA A 36 -0.91 20.40 -0.73
CA ALA A 36 -0.52 19.24 0.05
C ALA A 36 -0.72 17.97 -0.77
N VAL A 37 0.15 17.00 -0.58
CA VAL A 37 0.14 15.72 -1.30
C VAL A 37 0.27 14.59 -0.28
N VAL A 38 -0.67 13.65 -0.32
CA VAL A 38 -0.69 12.49 0.59
C VAL A 38 -1.00 11.22 -0.20
N ASP A 39 -0.74 10.06 0.41
CA ASP A 39 -1.10 8.77 -0.18
C ASP A 39 -2.62 8.59 -0.22
N CYS A 40 -3.10 7.95 -1.29
CA CYS A 40 -4.49 7.54 -1.39
C CYS A 40 -4.85 6.53 -0.29
N GLN A 41 -6.09 6.56 0.18
CA GLN A 41 -6.57 5.73 1.29
C GLN A 41 -7.38 4.50 0.82
N GLY A 42 -7.59 3.56 1.73
CA GLY A 42 -8.47 2.41 1.53
C GLY A 42 -7.97 1.44 0.46
N GLU A 43 -8.83 1.13 -0.52
CA GLU A 43 -8.55 0.18 -1.59
C GLU A 43 -7.98 0.84 -2.85
N THR A 44 -7.35 2.00 -2.69
CA THR A 44 -6.73 2.73 -3.78
C THR A 44 -5.24 2.94 -3.54
N ILE A 45 -4.51 3.21 -4.62
CA ILE A 45 -3.07 3.51 -4.61
C ILE A 45 -2.79 4.71 -5.50
N GLY A 46 -1.78 5.49 -5.12
CA GLY A 46 -1.41 6.72 -5.80
C GLY A 46 -1.30 7.87 -4.81
N LYS A 47 -1.38 9.10 -5.34
CA LYS A 47 -1.37 10.33 -4.54
C LYS A 47 -2.67 11.09 -4.73
N MET A 48 -3.21 11.63 -3.65
CA MET A 48 -4.25 12.66 -3.71
C MET A 48 -3.68 13.99 -3.27
N THR A 49 -4.30 15.06 -3.75
CA THR A 49 -3.82 16.42 -3.51
C THR A 49 -4.92 17.31 -2.96
N ARG A 50 -4.55 18.29 -2.14
CA ARG A 50 -5.49 19.27 -1.63
C ARG A 50 -4.83 20.64 -1.66
N GLU A 51 -5.53 21.62 -2.22
CA GLU A 51 -5.03 22.98 -2.30
C GLU A 51 -5.40 23.74 -1.02
N CYS A 52 -4.41 24.38 -0.40
CA CYS A 52 -4.64 25.34 0.67
C CYS A 52 -4.82 26.73 0.07
N THR A 53 -5.93 27.38 0.39
CA THR A 53 -6.22 28.75 -0.03
C THR A 53 -6.33 29.67 1.19
N LYS A 54 -6.44 30.99 0.97
CA LYS A 54 -6.64 31.96 2.06
C LYS A 54 -7.93 31.70 2.84
N ASP A 55 -8.92 31.10 2.20
CA ASP A 55 -10.22 30.76 2.80
C ASP A 55 -10.22 29.37 3.47
N GLY A 56 -9.07 28.69 3.49
CA GLY A 56 -8.90 27.34 4.01
C GLY A 56 -8.72 26.27 2.93
N TRP A 57 -8.94 25.01 3.33
CA TRP A 57 -8.76 23.85 2.46
C TRP A 57 -9.83 23.76 1.37
N ARG A 58 -9.41 23.57 0.12
CA ARG A 58 -10.27 23.12 -0.98
C ARG A 58 -10.65 21.64 -0.82
N ASP A 59 -11.54 21.16 -1.67
CA ASP A 59 -11.83 19.72 -1.77
C ASP A 59 -10.58 18.95 -2.20
N ALA A 60 -10.46 17.72 -1.68
CA ALA A 60 -9.38 16.83 -2.06
C ALA A 60 -9.59 16.33 -3.50
N ASP A 61 -8.57 16.45 -4.32
CA ASP A 61 -8.49 15.86 -5.64
C ASP A 61 -7.91 14.44 -5.55
N SER A 62 -8.78 13.46 -5.78
CA SER A 62 -8.46 12.03 -5.80
C SER A 62 -8.33 11.44 -7.21
N THR A 63 -8.19 12.28 -8.25
CA THR A 63 -8.12 11.83 -9.66
C THR A 63 -7.05 10.78 -9.90
N TYR A 64 -5.94 10.82 -9.15
CA TYR A 64 -4.82 9.89 -9.28
C TYR A 64 -4.84 8.71 -8.29
N CYS A 65 -5.96 8.53 -7.58
CA CYS A 65 -6.21 7.36 -6.76
C CYS A 65 -6.81 6.23 -7.60
N LEU A 66 -5.99 5.23 -7.85
CA LEU A 66 -6.31 4.11 -8.72
C LEU A 66 -6.74 2.88 -7.91
N PRO A 67 -7.63 2.03 -8.42
CA PRO A 67 -7.98 0.78 -7.75
C PRO A 67 -6.73 -0.05 -7.45
N LYS A 68 -6.58 -0.49 -6.20
CA LYS A 68 -5.45 -1.31 -5.78
C LYS A 68 -5.51 -2.70 -6.38
N TYR A 69 -6.70 -3.30 -6.46
CA TYR A 69 -6.89 -4.67 -6.90
C TYR A 69 -7.43 -4.73 -8.33
N HIS A 70 -6.96 -5.73 -9.07
CA HIS A 70 -7.44 -6.05 -10.41
C HIS A 70 -8.78 -6.82 -10.33
N THR A 71 -9.66 -6.66 -11.33
CA THR A 71 -10.94 -7.40 -11.41
C THR A 71 -10.82 -8.74 -12.16
N ASN A 72 -9.93 -8.82 -13.14
CA ASN A 72 -9.55 -10.06 -13.84
C ASN A 72 -8.51 -10.88 -13.05
N GLU A 73 -8.78 -12.17 -12.84
CA GLU A 73 -7.93 -13.11 -12.09
C GLU A 73 -6.57 -13.42 -12.74
N ASN A 74 -6.46 -13.23 -14.06
CA ASN A 74 -5.27 -13.53 -14.85
C ASN A 74 -4.33 -12.34 -15.01
N LYS A 75 -4.69 -11.18 -14.45
CA LYS A 75 -3.92 -9.94 -14.55
C LYS A 75 -3.44 -9.46 -13.18
N GLY A 76 -2.45 -8.59 -13.20
CA GLY A 76 -1.95 -7.90 -12.02
C GLY A 76 -1.54 -6.48 -12.34
N TYR A 77 -1.71 -5.61 -11.36
CA TYR A 77 -1.13 -4.27 -11.36
C TYR A 77 0.25 -4.29 -10.72
N VAL A 78 1.19 -3.58 -11.35
CA VAL A 78 2.44 -3.17 -10.72
C VAL A 78 2.46 -1.64 -10.68
N ASP A 79 2.47 -1.07 -9.48
CA ASP A 79 2.41 0.37 -9.25
C ASP A 79 3.67 0.85 -8.54
N TRP A 80 4.25 1.96 -8.99
CA TRP A 80 5.38 2.61 -8.34
C TRP A 80 5.48 4.09 -8.71
N VAL A 81 6.34 4.84 -8.00
CA VAL A 81 6.63 6.24 -8.34
C VAL A 81 8.13 6.45 -8.48
N TYR A 82 8.52 6.84 -9.69
CA TYR A 82 9.88 7.31 -9.98
C TYR A 82 10.06 8.77 -9.55
N ARG A 83 11.26 9.12 -9.10
CA ARG A 83 11.76 10.49 -9.01
C ARG A 83 13.01 10.63 -9.87
N PHE A 84 12.92 11.46 -10.89
CA PHE A 84 14.08 11.88 -11.67
C PHE A 84 14.68 13.13 -11.06
N THR A 85 15.98 13.13 -10.77
CA THR A 85 16.72 14.33 -10.34
C THR A 85 17.38 15.03 -11.54
N ASN A 86 17.65 16.33 -11.41
CA ASN A 86 18.15 17.17 -12.51
C ASN A 86 17.25 17.15 -13.75
N ALA A 87 15.94 17.00 -13.51
CA ALA A 87 14.90 16.82 -14.51
C ALA A 87 14.08 18.10 -14.72
N LYS A 88 13.66 18.34 -15.96
CA LYS A 88 12.82 19.46 -16.36
C LYS A 88 11.35 19.04 -16.29
N TYR A 89 10.61 19.57 -15.32
CA TYR A 89 9.17 19.30 -15.20
C TYR A 89 8.39 19.58 -16.49
N SER A 90 8.73 20.66 -17.20
CA SER A 90 8.10 21.00 -18.49
C SER A 90 8.32 19.94 -19.57
N GLY A 91 9.45 19.25 -19.57
CA GLY A 91 9.76 18.17 -20.51
C GLY A 91 8.84 16.97 -20.31
N PHE A 92 8.68 16.54 -19.06
CA PHE A 92 7.79 15.43 -18.72
C PHE A 92 6.32 15.81 -18.89
N LYS A 93 5.90 16.99 -18.42
CA LYS A 93 4.51 17.46 -18.52
C LYS A 93 4.02 17.56 -19.97
N ASN A 94 4.91 17.95 -20.88
CA ASN A 94 4.58 18.19 -22.29
C ASN A 94 5.02 17.05 -23.22
N ASP A 95 5.29 15.84 -22.71
CA ASP A 95 5.70 14.68 -23.50
C ASP A 95 4.57 14.14 -24.37
N LYS A 96 4.34 14.79 -25.53
CA LYS A 96 3.33 14.36 -26.52
C LYS A 96 3.69 13.05 -27.22
N THR A 97 4.94 12.61 -27.09
CA THR A 97 5.48 11.44 -27.81
C THR A 97 5.54 10.18 -26.96
N ASN A 98 5.09 10.26 -25.71
CA ASN A 98 5.13 9.21 -24.70
C ASN A 98 6.55 8.61 -24.57
N GLN A 99 7.60 9.43 -24.60
CA GLN A 99 8.99 8.95 -24.48
C GLN A 99 9.24 8.26 -23.16
N MET A 100 8.65 8.76 -22.06
CA MET A 100 8.79 8.11 -20.76
C MET A 100 8.18 6.71 -20.77
N MET A 101 6.97 6.55 -21.32
CA MET A 101 6.31 5.25 -21.44
C MET A 101 7.12 4.29 -22.32
N LYS A 102 7.60 4.79 -23.47
CA LYS A 102 8.48 4.02 -24.39
C LYS A 102 9.79 3.61 -23.73
N ALA A 103 10.38 4.45 -22.89
CA ALA A 103 11.60 4.11 -22.16
C ALA A 103 11.37 2.97 -21.16
N ILE A 104 10.22 2.96 -20.46
CA ILE A 104 9.86 1.85 -19.56
C ILE A 104 9.66 0.57 -20.35
N ILE A 105 8.89 0.60 -21.44
CA ILE A 105 8.67 -0.58 -22.29
C ILE A 105 10.00 -1.09 -22.85
N SER A 106 10.86 -0.20 -23.34
CA SER A 106 12.18 -0.58 -23.87
C SER A 106 13.11 -1.15 -22.79
N ALA A 107 13.07 -0.64 -21.56
CA ALA A 107 13.88 -1.13 -20.46
C ALA A 107 13.50 -2.56 -20.04
N TYR A 108 12.23 -2.91 -20.15
CA TYR A 108 11.69 -4.20 -19.71
C TYR A 108 10.96 -4.93 -20.85
N ASN A 109 11.51 -4.86 -22.07
CA ASN A 109 10.87 -5.34 -23.30
C ASN A 109 10.58 -6.84 -23.34
N THR A 110 11.23 -7.64 -22.49
CA THR A 110 10.94 -9.07 -22.33
C THR A 110 9.72 -9.34 -21.44
N LEU A 111 9.27 -8.34 -20.69
CA LEU A 111 8.16 -8.43 -19.73
C LEU A 111 6.97 -7.56 -20.09
N LEU A 112 7.18 -6.48 -20.84
CA LEU A 112 6.17 -5.47 -21.13
C LEU A 112 5.87 -5.38 -22.63
N ASN A 113 4.58 -5.29 -22.94
CA ASN A 113 4.07 -5.01 -24.28
C ASN A 113 3.56 -3.57 -24.39
N ASP A 114 3.39 -3.11 -25.63
CA ASP A 114 2.72 -1.86 -25.92
C ASP A 114 1.29 -1.83 -25.35
N GLY A 115 0.91 -0.71 -24.74
CA GLY A 115 -0.40 -0.50 -24.12
C GLY A 115 -0.54 -1.02 -22.69
N GLU A 116 0.47 -1.70 -22.13
CA GLU A 116 0.42 -2.21 -20.75
C GLU A 116 0.94 -1.21 -19.70
N VAL A 117 1.63 -0.16 -20.14
CA VAL A 117 2.21 0.87 -19.26
C VAL A 117 1.37 2.13 -19.34
N ALA A 118 1.01 2.69 -18.19
CA ALA A 118 0.32 3.97 -18.08
C ALA A 118 1.04 4.89 -17.08
N ILE A 119 1.15 6.17 -17.46
CA ILE A 119 1.65 7.24 -16.60
C ILE A 119 0.44 8.03 -16.13
N TYR A 120 0.12 7.92 -14.84
CA TYR A 120 -1.10 8.52 -14.29
C TYR A 120 -0.87 9.93 -13.75
N ARG A 121 0.32 10.22 -13.23
CA ARG A 121 0.62 11.51 -12.63
C ARG A 121 2.07 11.90 -12.90
N ILE A 122 2.26 13.16 -13.27
CA ILE A 122 3.57 13.81 -13.38
C ILE A 122 3.52 15.07 -12.51
N SER A 123 4.39 15.16 -11.51
CA SER A 123 4.49 16.34 -10.64
C SER A 123 5.91 16.80 -10.47
N GLN A 124 6.09 18.05 -10.03
CA GLN A 124 7.35 18.46 -9.43
C GLN A 124 7.60 17.60 -8.18
N GLY A 125 8.83 17.13 -8.01
CA GLY A 125 9.22 16.38 -6.84
C GLY A 125 9.52 17.30 -5.65
N SER A 126 9.73 16.71 -4.48
CA SER A 126 9.98 17.47 -3.24
C SER A 126 11.39 18.09 -3.17
N ILE A 127 12.23 17.85 -4.18
CA ILE A 127 13.59 18.38 -4.30
C ILE A 127 13.62 19.30 -5.53
N GLN A 128 14.43 20.35 -5.48
CA GLN A 128 14.64 21.22 -6.64
C GLN A 128 15.07 20.42 -7.88
N ASP A 129 14.57 20.83 -9.05
CA ASP A 129 14.84 20.18 -10.34
C ASP A 129 14.59 18.67 -10.31
N SER A 130 13.53 18.25 -9.63
CA SER A 130 13.08 16.86 -9.64
C SER A 130 11.65 16.70 -10.14
N VAL A 131 11.38 15.55 -10.74
CA VAL A 131 10.08 15.19 -11.31
C VAL A 131 9.68 13.83 -10.79
N ASP A 132 8.49 13.76 -10.21
CA ASP A 132 7.89 12.51 -9.75
C ASP A 132 6.91 11.99 -10.83
N VAL A 133 7.05 10.72 -11.19
CA VAL A 133 6.27 10.05 -12.24
C VAL A 133 5.62 8.81 -11.66
N GLN A 134 4.29 8.83 -11.51
CA GLN A 134 3.50 7.70 -11.05
C GLN A 134 3.17 6.79 -12.22
N VAL A 135 3.64 5.55 -12.13
CA VAL A 135 3.52 4.54 -13.18
C VAL A 135 2.68 3.39 -12.67
N ARG A 136 1.83 2.88 -13.56
CA ARG A 136 1.14 1.60 -13.39
C ARG A 136 1.36 0.75 -14.62
N VAL A 137 1.62 -0.53 -14.38
CA VAL A 137 1.56 -1.58 -15.39
C VAL A 137 0.33 -2.44 -15.15
N ASP A 138 -0.44 -2.68 -16.21
CA ASP A 138 -1.53 -3.66 -16.25
C ASP A 138 -1.17 -4.76 -17.25
N CYS A 139 -0.74 -5.91 -16.73
CA CYS A 139 -0.36 -7.03 -17.58
C CYS A 139 -0.68 -8.40 -16.96
N ALA A 140 -0.35 -9.47 -17.68
CA ALA A 140 -0.56 -10.84 -17.22
C ALA A 140 0.14 -11.09 -15.87
N LYS A 141 -0.54 -11.80 -14.95
CA LYS A 141 -0.11 -12.02 -13.56
C LYS A 141 1.33 -12.49 -13.41
N THR A 142 1.76 -13.42 -14.26
CA THR A 142 3.13 -13.96 -14.25
C THR A 142 4.17 -12.91 -14.62
N ARG A 143 3.93 -12.12 -15.68
CA ARG A 143 4.82 -11.03 -16.12
C ARG A 143 4.83 -9.88 -15.11
N ALA A 144 3.67 -9.51 -14.57
CA ALA A 144 3.54 -8.51 -13.51
C ALA A 144 4.39 -8.87 -12.27
N ASN A 145 4.29 -10.12 -11.80
CA ASN A 145 5.09 -10.59 -10.67
C ASN A 145 6.60 -10.58 -10.97
N SER A 146 7.01 -10.99 -12.18
CA SER A 146 8.42 -10.93 -12.59
C SER A 146 8.94 -9.49 -12.63
N LEU A 147 8.17 -8.56 -13.20
CA LEU A 147 8.51 -7.14 -13.23
C LEU A 147 8.64 -6.57 -11.81
N TYR A 148 7.67 -6.84 -10.95
CA TYR A 148 7.69 -6.40 -9.54
C TYR A 148 8.98 -6.84 -8.83
N LYS A 149 9.42 -8.09 -9.02
CA LYS A 149 10.66 -8.60 -8.42
C LYS A 149 11.90 -7.84 -8.91
N ILE A 150 11.99 -7.57 -10.21
CA ILE A 150 13.11 -6.79 -10.79
C ILE A 150 13.10 -5.37 -10.21
N LEU A 151 11.97 -4.68 -10.26
CA LEU A 151 11.85 -3.31 -9.75
C LEU A 151 12.15 -3.25 -8.25
N SER A 152 11.73 -4.25 -7.48
CA SER A 152 12.01 -4.34 -6.04
C SER A 152 13.51 -4.45 -5.77
N GLN A 153 14.26 -5.19 -6.59
CA GLN A 153 15.72 -5.26 -6.49
C GLN A 153 16.36 -3.91 -6.84
N GLU A 154 15.90 -3.26 -7.91
CA GLU A 154 16.39 -1.95 -8.32
C GLU A 154 16.21 -0.85 -7.27
N THR A 155 15.21 -0.95 -6.38
CA THR A 155 15.04 0.03 -5.29
C THR A 155 16.23 0.12 -4.35
N SER A 156 17.01 -0.95 -4.23
CA SER A 156 18.23 -1.02 -3.44
C SER A 156 19.49 -0.63 -4.23
N GLU A 157 19.36 -0.43 -5.55
CA GLU A 157 20.49 -0.15 -6.42
C GLU A 157 20.89 1.33 -6.37
N THR A 158 22.10 1.57 -5.88
CA THR A 158 22.70 2.90 -5.79
C THR A 158 23.44 3.28 -7.07
N ASP A 159 23.87 2.30 -7.86
CA ASP A 159 24.56 2.54 -9.11
C ASP A 159 23.57 2.97 -10.20
N ARG A 160 23.68 4.23 -10.57
CA ARG A 160 22.83 4.88 -11.58
C ARG A 160 22.92 4.21 -12.94
N THR A 161 24.08 3.62 -13.28
CA THR A 161 24.31 2.97 -14.57
C THR A 161 23.45 1.73 -14.76
N LYS A 162 23.04 1.10 -13.66
CA LYS A 162 22.19 -0.10 -13.66
C LYS A 162 20.70 0.21 -13.63
N LYS A 163 20.30 1.48 -13.69
CA LYS A 163 18.88 1.89 -13.76
C LYS A 163 18.48 2.05 -15.23
N PRO A 164 17.84 1.06 -15.86
CA PRO A 164 17.73 1.01 -17.32
C PRO A 164 16.89 2.16 -17.87
N VAL A 165 15.79 2.51 -17.20
CA VAL A 165 14.92 3.64 -17.60
C VAL A 165 15.69 4.97 -17.56
N LEU A 166 16.55 5.18 -16.55
CA LEU A 166 17.40 6.37 -16.46
C LEU A 166 18.38 6.44 -17.64
N GLN A 167 19.02 5.33 -17.99
CA GLN A 167 20.00 5.30 -19.09
C GLN A 167 19.38 5.64 -20.44
N ILE A 168 18.11 5.27 -20.66
CA ILE A 168 17.36 5.63 -21.87
C ILE A 168 16.93 7.10 -21.83
N MET A 169 16.45 7.57 -20.68
CA MET A 169 15.83 8.89 -20.56
C MET A 169 16.87 10.02 -20.48
N LYS A 170 18.02 9.83 -19.83
CA LYS A 170 19.00 10.90 -19.54
C LYS A 170 19.56 11.61 -20.77
N ASN A 171 19.55 10.94 -21.92
CA ASN A 171 20.04 11.49 -23.19
C ASN A 171 19.00 12.33 -23.94
N LYS A 172 17.77 12.43 -23.42
CA LYS A 172 16.69 13.20 -24.03
C LYS A 172 16.70 14.63 -23.45
N GLU A 173 17.27 15.57 -24.19
CA GLU A 173 17.52 16.95 -23.72
C GLU A 173 16.26 17.72 -23.30
N ALA A 174 15.09 17.34 -23.83
CA ALA A 174 13.81 17.90 -23.41
C ALA A 174 13.49 17.60 -21.93
N PHE A 175 13.99 16.49 -21.38
CA PHE A 175 13.63 15.96 -20.06
C PHE A 175 14.65 16.29 -18.98
N PHE A 176 15.92 16.51 -19.32
CA PHE A 176 17.00 16.74 -18.35
C PHE A 176 17.73 18.05 -18.62
N GLN A 177 18.32 18.60 -17.56
CA GLN A 177 19.19 19.77 -17.67
C GLN A 177 20.49 19.37 -18.39
N PRO A 178 20.83 19.96 -19.55
CA PRO A 178 22.01 19.53 -20.34
C PRO A 178 23.31 19.62 -19.56
N SER A 179 23.46 20.66 -18.73
CA SER A 179 24.63 20.90 -17.88
C SER A 179 24.77 19.90 -16.72
N ASN A 180 23.70 19.20 -16.36
CA ASN A 180 23.66 18.32 -15.18
C ASN A 180 23.12 16.91 -15.49
N LYS A 181 23.01 16.51 -16.76
CA LYS A 181 22.45 15.19 -17.12
C LYS A 181 23.26 14.02 -16.58
N GLU A 182 24.58 14.16 -16.43
CA GLU A 182 25.45 13.13 -15.82
C GLU A 182 25.24 13.00 -14.30
N LYS A 183 24.67 14.04 -13.67
CA LYS A 183 24.29 14.03 -12.25
C LYS A 183 22.86 13.53 -12.03
N ALA A 184 22.09 13.31 -13.10
CA ALA A 184 20.73 12.80 -13.01
C ALA A 184 20.71 11.40 -12.39
N ASP A 185 19.68 11.15 -11.60
CA ASP A 185 19.42 9.89 -10.93
C ASP A 185 17.92 9.56 -11.02
N LEU A 186 17.59 8.30 -10.78
CA LEU A 186 16.25 7.77 -10.74
C LEU A 186 16.03 7.05 -9.41
N ILE A 187 15.13 7.57 -8.58
CA ILE A 187 14.86 7.05 -7.23
C ILE A 187 13.42 6.54 -7.17
N TYR A 188 13.18 5.49 -6.39
CA TYR A 188 11.83 5.03 -6.10
C TYR A 188 11.31 5.76 -4.86
N THR A 189 10.43 6.73 -5.04
CA THR A 189 9.82 7.47 -3.91
C THR A 189 8.66 6.71 -3.27
N VAL A 190 8.04 5.85 -4.08
CA VAL A 190 7.12 4.82 -3.62
C VAL A 190 7.65 3.51 -4.18
N ASN A 191 7.94 2.57 -3.28
CA ASN A 191 8.40 1.24 -3.67
C ASN A 191 7.37 0.57 -4.57
N PRO A 192 7.81 -0.29 -5.51
CA PRO A 192 6.91 -1.09 -6.30
C PRO A 192 5.95 -1.87 -5.42
N THR A 193 4.71 -1.97 -5.87
CA THR A 193 3.71 -2.83 -5.27
C THR A 193 3.12 -3.72 -6.35
N TYR A 194 2.79 -4.95 -6.00
CA TYR A 194 2.16 -5.91 -6.87
C TYR A 194 0.82 -6.32 -6.29
N ASN A 195 -0.25 -6.10 -7.04
CA ASN A 195 -1.60 -6.42 -6.62
C ASN A 195 -2.31 -7.19 -7.74
N THR A 196 -3.07 -8.21 -7.37
CA THR A 196 -3.92 -8.97 -8.30
C THR A 196 -5.37 -8.80 -7.85
N ILE A 197 -6.17 -9.86 -7.90
CA ILE A 197 -7.49 -9.84 -7.29
C ILE A 197 -7.39 -9.65 -5.79
N LYS A 198 -8.39 -8.94 -5.25
CA LYS A 198 -8.53 -8.77 -3.80
C LYS A 198 -8.59 -10.17 -3.16
N PRO A 199 -7.69 -10.49 -2.22
CA PRO A 199 -7.72 -11.78 -1.56
C PRO A 199 -9.08 -11.92 -0.84
N LYS A 200 -9.81 -13.00 -1.14
CA LYS A 200 -10.99 -13.36 -0.36
C LYS A 200 -10.53 -13.62 1.07
N ASN A 201 -11.23 -13.09 2.07
CA ASN A 201 -10.93 -13.32 3.48
C ASN A 201 -11.34 -14.74 3.90
N THR A 202 -10.72 -15.75 3.27
CA THR A 202 -11.00 -17.17 3.51
C THR A 202 -10.57 -17.58 4.91
N THR A 203 -9.62 -16.87 5.53
CA THR A 203 -9.19 -17.14 6.90
C THR A 203 -10.32 -16.92 7.92
N ALA A 204 -11.08 -15.84 7.79
CA ALA A 204 -12.26 -15.61 8.62
C ALA A 204 -13.33 -16.70 8.40
N THR A 205 -13.57 -17.09 7.15
CA THR A 205 -14.50 -18.17 6.80
C THR A 205 -14.09 -19.52 7.41
N VAL A 206 -12.81 -19.88 7.32
CA VAL A 206 -12.28 -21.13 7.87
C VAL A 206 -12.36 -21.15 9.39
N VAL A 207 -12.05 -20.04 10.07
CA VAL A 207 -12.19 -19.92 11.53
C VAL A 207 -13.64 -20.14 11.96
N TRP A 208 -14.61 -19.53 11.28
CA TRP A 208 -16.03 -19.76 11.56
C TRP A 208 -16.44 -21.22 11.38
N ILE A 209 -15.98 -21.88 10.32
CA ILE A 209 -16.26 -23.31 10.09
C ILE A 209 -15.70 -24.17 11.22
N VAL A 210 -14.46 -23.92 11.65
CA VAL A 210 -13.82 -24.66 12.74
C VAL A 210 -14.58 -24.45 14.06
N VAL A 211 -15.00 -23.22 14.37
CA VAL A 211 -15.79 -22.91 15.58
C VAL A 211 -17.12 -23.67 15.58
N ILE A 212 -17.80 -23.73 14.43
CA ILE A 212 -19.08 -24.46 14.29
C ILE A 212 -18.87 -25.96 14.55
N ILE A 213 -17.81 -26.57 13.98
CA ILE A 213 -17.52 -27.99 14.17
C ILE A 213 -17.26 -28.31 15.65
N ILE A 214 -16.48 -27.48 16.35
CA ILE A 214 -16.20 -27.66 17.78
C ILE A 214 -17.49 -27.56 18.59
N ALA A 215 -18.37 -26.60 18.29
CA ALA A 215 -19.65 -26.45 18.98
C ALA A 215 -20.55 -27.70 18.81
N VAL A 216 -20.61 -28.28 17.60
CA VAL A 216 -21.36 -29.51 17.33
C VAL A 216 -20.81 -30.69 18.14
N ILE A 217 -19.50 -30.84 18.23
CA ILE A 217 -18.86 -31.90 19.02
C ILE A 217 -19.21 -31.76 20.50
N ILE A 218 -19.13 -30.54 21.07
CA ILE A 218 -19.49 -30.28 22.47
C ILE A 218 -20.95 -30.62 22.71
N LEU A 219 -21.87 -30.19 21.84
CA LEU A 219 -23.30 -30.51 21.95
C LEU A 219 -23.56 -32.02 21.89
N ALA A 220 -22.83 -32.77 21.07
CA ALA A 220 -22.92 -34.22 21.03
C ALA A 220 -22.48 -34.87 22.36
N PHE A 221 -21.37 -34.41 22.95
CA PHE A 221 -20.93 -34.89 24.27
C PHE A 221 -21.92 -34.56 25.39
N VAL A 222 -22.46 -33.33 25.41
CA VAL A 222 -23.46 -32.92 26.39
C VAL A 222 -24.75 -33.73 26.22
N GLY A 223 -25.23 -33.89 24.99
CA GLY A 223 -26.41 -34.72 24.69
C GLY A 223 -26.21 -36.18 25.10
N PHE A 224 -25.04 -36.75 24.84
CA PHE A 224 -24.69 -38.10 25.25
C PHE A 224 -24.64 -38.24 26.79
N TYR A 225 -24.07 -37.25 27.48
CA TYR A 225 -24.00 -37.23 28.94
C TYR A 225 -25.39 -37.17 29.59
N VAL A 226 -26.27 -36.29 29.08
CA VAL A 226 -27.66 -36.18 29.56
C VAL A 226 -28.41 -37.49 29.33
N TRP A 227 -28.25 -38.12 28.16
CA TRP A 227 -28.86 -39.41 27.85
C TRP A 227 -28.43 -40.53 28.82
N LEU A 228 -27.14 -40.60 29.17
CA LEU A 228 -26.63 -41.55 30.17
C LEU A 228 -27.24 -41.34 31.55
N GLN A 229 -27.46 -40.09 31.98
CA GLN A 229 -28.07 -39.77 33.27
C GLN A 229 -29.55 -40.19 33.34
N VAL A 230 -30.32 -39.95 32.27
CA VAL A 230 -31.73 -40.38 32.18
C VAL A 230 -31.85 -41.90 32.21
N LYS A 231 -30.96 -42.62 31.52
CA LYS A 231 -30.95 -44.10 31.54
C LYS A 231 -30.65 -44.67 32.93
N ARG A 232 -29.80 -44.00 33.72
CA ARG A 232 -29.49 -44.40 35.11
C ARG A 232 -30.65 -44.14 36.09
N SER A 233 -31.46 -43.10 35.89
CA SER A 233 -32.60 -42.82 36.78
C SER A 233 -33.80 -43.74 36.53
N GLY A 234 -33.98 -44.25 35.31
CA GLY A 234 -35.06 -45.20 34.97
C GLY A 234 -34.91 -46.62 35.55
N SER A 235 -33.73 -46.99 36.08
CA SER A 235 -33.45 -48.35 36.58
C SER A 235 -33.79 -48.56 38.07
N LYS A 236 -34.31 -47.56 38.78
CA LYS A 236 -34.52 -47.63 40.24
C LYS A 236 -35.91 -48.06 40.72
N ASN A 237 -36.87 -48.36 39.85
CA ASN A 237 -38.22 -48.80 40.25
C ASN A 237 -38.54 -50.21 39.74
N GLY A 238 -37.91 -51.23 40.33
CA GLY A 238 -38.14 -52.61 39.88
C GLY A 238 -37.73 -53.71 40.84
N SER A 239 -37.86 -53.54 42.16
CA SER A 239 -37.89 -54.67 43.11
C SER A 239 -38.42 -54.26 44.50
N LYS A 240 -39.70 -53.90 44.57
CA LYS A 240 -40.46 -54.04 45.82
C LYS A 240 -41.40 -55.21 45.68
N GLN A 241 -41.05 -56.31 46.33
CA GLN A 241 -41.93 -57.19 47.11
C GLN A 241 -41.28 -58.57 47.17
N LEU A 242 -40.82 -58.93 48.36
CA LEU A 242 -40.93 -60.27 48.95
C LEU A 242 -40.38 -60.13 50.38
N LYS A 243 -41.25 -59.76 51.32
CA LYS A 243 -40.99 -60.00 52.74
C LYS A 243 -41.84 -61.19 53.17
N ASN A 244 -41.11 -62.23 53.57
CA ASN A 244 -41.49 -63.38 54.37
C ASN A 244 -42.71 -63.17 55.27
N THR A 245 -43.56 -64.19 55.28
CA THR A 245 -44.14 -64.73 56.52
C THR A 245 -43.97 -66.24 56.51
N SER A 246 -43.00 -66.70 57.32
CA SER A 246 -42.97 -68.04 57.88
C SER A 246 -43.63 -67.99 59.26
N LYS A 247 -44.63 -68.84 59.50
CA LYS A 247 -44.75 -69.77 60.65
C LYS A 247 -46.21 -70.19 60.88
N VAL A 248 -46.35 -71.51 60.91
CA VAL A 248 -47.26 -72.38 61.70
C VAL A 248 -48.76 -72.17 61.53
#